data_AF-A0A6D2GEQ4-F1
#
_entry.id   AF-A0A6D2GEQ4-F1
#
_cell.length_a   1.000
_cell.length_b   1.000
_cell.length_c   1.000
_cell.angle_alpha   90.00
_cell.angle_beta   90.00
_cell.angle_gamma   90.00
#
_symmetry.space_group_name_H-M   'P 1'
#
loop_
_entity.id
_entity.type
_entity.pdbx_description
1 polymer ?
#
loop_
_entity_poly.entity_id
_entity_poly.type
_entity_poly.pdbx_seq_one_letter_code
_entity_poly.pdbx_strand_id
1 'polypeptide(L)'
;MQLSEEGAVQVFRPISNNDLIVGAVGVLQFDVVVARLKSEYNVEAIYESINVATARWVESADAKKFEEFKRKNETQLALDGGDNLTYIAPHDG
;
A
#
# COMPACT_ATOMS: atom_id res chain seq x y z
N MET A 1 -9.98 3.36 -10.43
CA MET A 1 -9.68 3.84 -9.07
C MET A 1 -9.48 5.35 -9.15
N GLN A 2 -10.54 6.15 -8.99
CA GLN A 2 -10.44 7.61 -9.16
C GLN A 2 -9.89 8.32 -7.90
N LEU A 3 -9.97 7.66 -6.73
CA LEU A 3 -9.44 8.18 -5.46
C LEU A 3 -7.90 8.18 -5.37
N SER A 4 -7.24 7.23 -6.04
CA SER A 4 -5.77 7.18 -6.10
C SER A 4 -5.20 8.26 -7.03
N GLU A 5 -5.99 8.76 -7.97
CA GLU A 5 -5.58 9.77 -8.96
C GLU A 5 -5.57 11.19 -8.36
N GLU A 6 -6.22 11.41 -7.21
CA GLU A 6 -6.27 12.71 -6.52
C GLU A 6 -5.15 12.90 -5.48
N GLY A 7 -4.23 11.93 -5.33
CA GLY A 7 -3.04 12.05 -4.47
C GLY A 7 -3.32 12.12 -2.96
N ALA A 8 -4.57 11.97 -2.54
CA ALA A 8 -4.96 11.99 -1.13
C ALA A 8 -4.62 10.68 -0.41
N VAL A 9 -4.61 9.56 -1.12
CA VAL A 9 -4.29 8.24 -0.57
C VAL A 9 -3.46 7.44 -1.56
N GLN A 10 -2.58 6.60 -1.03
CA GLN A 10 -1.81 5.64 -1.78
C GLN A 10 -2.36 4.24 -1.49
N VAL A 11 -2.57 3.44 -2.53
CA VAL A 11 -2.96 2.04 -2.38
C VAL A 11 -1.76 1.15 -2.67
N PHE A 12 -1.55 0.15 -1.82
CA PHE A 12 -0.54 -0.89 -1.98
C PHE A 12 -1.22 -2.26 -1.97
N ARG A 13 -0.80 -3.11 -2.90
CA ARG A 13 -1.26 -4.49 -3.10
C ARG A 13 -0.11 -5.43 -2.75
N PRO A 14 -0.09 -6.07 -1.57
CA PRO A 14 0.93 -7.06 -1.24
C PRO A 14 0.99 -8.15 -2.31
N ILE A 15 2.19 -8.64 -2.59
CA ILE A 15 2.39 -9.69 -3.60
C ILE A 15 1.95 -11.05 -3.07
N SER A 16 2.08 -11.27 -1.76
CA SER A 16 1.81 -12.55 -1.11
C SER A 16 0.34 -12.79 -0.76
N ASN A 17 -0.53 -11.79 -0.86
CA ASN A 17 -1.95 -11.93 -0.52
C ASN A 17 -2.86 -10.99 -1.35
N ASN A 18 -4.17 -11.04 -1.11
CA ASN A 18 -5.16 -10.21 -1.81
C ASN A 18 -5.63 -9.01 -0.99
N ASP A 19 -4.92 -8.67 0.09
CA ASP A 19 -5.31 -7.54 0.94
C ASP A 19 -5.02 -6.22 0.22
N LEU A 20 -5.75 -5.17 0.60
CA LEU A 20 -5.48 -3.82 0.14
C LEU A 20 -5.01 -2.98 1.31
N ILE A 21 -3.79 -2.47 1.20
CA ILE A 21 -3.23 -1.54 2.18
C ILE A 21 -3.46 -0.13 1.64
N VAL A 22 -4.09 0.72 2.45
CA VAL A 22 -4.27 2.14 2.14
C VAL A 22 -3.34 2.95 3.04
N GLY A 23 -2.46 3.73 2.43
CA GLY A 23 -1.58 4.68 3.09
C GLY A 23 -2.07 6.12 2.89
N ALA A 24 -2.03 6.92 3.95
CA ALA A 24 -2.38 8.32 3.94
C ALA A 24 -1.33 9.12 4.72
N VAL A 25 -1.13 10.39 4.34
CA VAL A 25 -0.25 11.30 5.09
C VAL A 25 -0.93 11.74 6.40
N GLY A 26 -2.26 11.87 6.39
CA GLY A 26 -3.06 12.23 7.56
C GLY A 26 -4.26 11.31 7.74
N VAL A 27 -4.62 11.02 9.00
CA VAL A 27 -5.72 10.11 9.35
C VAL A 27 -7.08 10.51 8.76
N LEU A 28 -7.32 11.81 8.58
CA LEU A 28 -8.58 12.33 8.01
C LEU A 28 -8.80 11.89 6.56
N GLN A 29 -7.73 11.53 5.83
CA GLN A 29 -7.86 11.08 4.44
C GLN A 29 -8.55 9.71 4.37
N PHE A 30 -8.47 8.88 5.42
CA PHE A 30 -9.23 7.62 5.49
C PHE A 30 -10.74 7.87 5.58
N ASP A 31 -11.17 8.81 6.41
CA ASP A 31 -12.58 9.18 6.55
C ASP A 31 -13.17 9.69 5.24
N VAL A 32 -12.39 10.51 4.50
CA VAL A 32 -12.78 11.01 3.18
C VAL A 32 -12.98 9.86 2.18
N VAL A 33 -12.08 8.87 2.17
CA VAL A 33 -12.21 7.71 1.27
C VAL A 33 -13.46 6.89 1.59
N VAL A 34 -13.75 6.61 2.86
CA VAL A 34 -14.96 5.88 3.27
C VAL A 34 -16.22 6.63 2.86
N ALA A 35 -16.28 7.94 3.12
CA ALA A 35 -17.41 8.77 2.73
C ALA A 35 -17.63 8.77 1.21
N ARG A 36 -16.57 8.80 0.41
CA ARG A 36 -16.64 8.72 -1.05
C ARG A 36 -17.03 7.35 -1.56
N LEU A 37 -16.46 6.26 -1.02
CA LEU A 37 -16.85 4.90 -1.38
C LEU A 37 -18.34 4.64 -1.13
N LYS A 38 -18.86 5.15 -0.01
CA LYS A 38 -20.28 5.05 0.32
C LYS A 38 -21.16 5.90 -0.59
N SER A 39 -20.77 7.15 -0.86
CA SER A 39 -21.59 8.08 -1.65
C SER A 39 -21.54 7.85 -3.16
N GLU A 40 -20.36 7.54 -3.72
CA GLU A 40 -20.16 7.38 -5.16
C GLU A 40 -20.43 5.94 -5.63
N TYR A 41 -20.12 4.94 -4.80
CA TYR A 41 -20.15 3.52 -5.19
C TYR A 41 -21.09 2.66 -4.35
N ASN A 42 -21.76 3.22 -3.33
CA ASN A 42 -22.59 2.48 -2.37
C ASN A 42 -21.85 1.30 -1.71
N VAL A 43 -20.53 1.46 -1.51
CA VAL A 43 -19.66 0.46 -0.86
C VAL A 43 -19.45 0.86 0.59
N GLU A 44 -19.76 -0.05 1.51
CA GLU A 44 -19.38 0.10 2.92
C GLU A 44 -17.98 -0.49 3.13
N ALA A 45 -17.01 0.37 3.41
CA ALA A 45 -15.62 0.00 3.70
C ALA A 45 -15.35 0.06 5.20
N ILE A 46 -14.59 -0.90 5.71
CA ILE A 46 -14.12 -0.96 7.09
C ILE A 46 -12.59 -0.98 7.04
N TYR A 47 -11.95 -0.17 7.89
CA TYR A 47 -10.50 -0.18 8.04
C TYR A 47 -10.09 -0.94 9.30
N GLU A 48 -9.04 -1.75 9.15
CA GLU A 48 -8.31 -2.35 10.26
C GLU A 48 -6.91 -1.75 10.30
N SER A 49 -6.49 -1.29 11.48
CA SER A 49 -5.12 -0.80 11.67
C SER A 49 -4.15 -1.97 11.53
N ILE A 50 -3.19 -1.84 10.62
CA ILE A 50 -2.13 -2.83 10.41
C ILE A 50 -0.82 -2.39 11.05
N ASN A 51 0.01 -3.36 11.46
CA ASN A 51 1.32 -3.09 12.06
C ASN A 51 2.38 -2.77 11.00
N VAL A 52 2.22 -1.63 10.32
CA VAL A 52 3.14 -1.13 9.31
C VAL A 52 3.70 0.21 9.77
N ALA A 53 5.03 0.35 9.78
CA ALA A 53 5.68 1.60 10.14
C ALA A 53 5.97 2.47 8.92
N THR A 54 6.49 1.88 7.84
CA THR A 54 6.87 2.65 6.65
C THR A 54 6.69 1.87 5.35
N ALA A 55 6.42 2.59 4.27
CA ALA A 55 6.45 2.08 2.90
C ALA A 55 7.52 2.83 2.10
N ARG A 56 8.34 2.12 1.33
CA ARG A 56 9.41 2.70 0.50
C ARG A 56 9.47 2.02 -0.84
N TRP A 57 9.54 2.81 -1.92
CA TRP A 57 9.91 2.27 -3.24
C TRP A 57 11.32 1.70 -3.20
N VAL A 58 11.50 0.56 -3.86
CA VAL A 58 12.77 -0.16 -3.89
C VAL A 58 13.18 -0.41 -5.33
N GLU A 59 14.43 -0.05 -5.62
CA GLU A 59 15.05 -0.25 -6.92
C GLU A 59 16.51 -0.65 -6.74
N SER A 60 17.08 -1.32 -7.75
CA SER A 60 18.47 -1.73 -7.73
C SER A 60 19.01 -1.85 -9.15
N ALA A 61 20.23 -1.34 -9.37
CA ALA A 61 20.95 -1.52 -10.62
C ALA A 61 21.52 -2.94 -10.81
N ASP A 62 21.68 -3.71 -9.72
CA ASP A 62 22.12 -5.10 -9.76
C ASP A 62 20.91 -6.04 -9.70
N ALA A 63 20.61 -6.68 -10.83
CA ALA A 63 19.46 -7.57 -10.97
C ALA A 63 19.56 -8.81 -10.06
N LYS A 64 20.76 -9.37 -9.84
CA LYS A 64 20.91 -10.59 -9.02
C LYS A 64 20.60 -10.32 -7.57
N LYS A 65 21.19 -9.24 -7.03
CA LYS A 65 20.92 -8.80 -5.65
C LYS A 65 19.47 -8.40 -5.46
N PHE A 66 18.86 -7.81 -6.48
CA PHE A 66 17.45 -7.41 -6.40
C PHE A 66 16.53 -8.63 -6.33
N GLU A 67 16.77 -9.66 -7.14
CA GLU A 67 16.01 -10.91 -7.06
C GLU A 67 16.20 -11.63 -5.72
N GLU A 68 17.41 -11.63 -5.16
CA GLU A 68 17.65 -12.14 -3.81
C GLU A 68 16.89 -11.35 -2.74
N PHE A 69 16.88 -10.02 -2.84
CA PHE A 69 16.10 -9.15 -1.95
C PHE A 69 14.60 -9.46 -2.06
N LYS A 70 14.08 -9.59 -3.29
CA LYS A 70 12.67 -9.90 -3.52
C LYS A 70 12.26 -11.21 -2.86
N ARG A 71 13.06 -12.26 -3.05
CA ARG A 71 12.80 -13.59 -2.46
C ARG A 71 12.85 -13.57 -0.95
N LYS A 72 13.82 -12.86 -0.35
CA LYS A 72 13.97 -12.80 1.11
C LYS A 72 12.83 -12.05 1.79
N ASN A 73 12.24 -11.07 1.11
CA ASN A 73 11.26 -10.15 1.68
C ASN A 73 9.88 -10.30 1.02
N GLU A 74 9.59 -11.44 0.39
CA GLU A 74 8.38 -11.64 -0.44
C GLU A 74 7.08 -11.23 0.27
N THR A 75 6.96 -11.53 1.56
CA THR A 75 5.78 -11.21 2.39
C THR A 75 5.66 -9.73 2.75
N GLN A 76 6.71 -8.94 2.55
CA GLN A 76 6.79 -7.52 2.85
C GLN A 76 6.79 -6.66 1.58
N LEU A 77 6.61 -7.28 0.41
CA LEU A 77 6.59 -6.56 -0.86
C LEU A 77 5.15 -6.34 -1.33
N ALA A 78 4.92 -5.15 -1.85
CA ALA A 78 3.67 -4.73 -2.44
C ALA A 78 3.91 -3.95 -3.73
N LEU A 79 2.89 -3.91 -4.59
CA LEU A 79 2.82 -3.00 -5.73
C LEU A 79 1.93 -1.83 -5.38
N ASP A 80 2.36 -0.61 -5.68
CA ASP A 80 1.51 0.55 -5.52
C ASP A 80 0.50 0.70 -6.67
N GLY A 81 -0.29 1.79 -6.65
CA GLY A 81 -1.24 2.10 -7.73
C GLY A 81 -0.61 2.39 -9.10
N GLY A 82 0.70 2.63 -9.16
CA GLY A 82 1.48 2.83 -10.39
C GLY A 82 2.37 1.63 -10.75
N ASP A 83 2.12 0.45 -10.16
CA ASP A 83 2.90 -0.77 -10.33
C ASP A 83 4.38 -0.66 -9.88
N ASN A 84 4.70 0.30 -9.01
CA ASN A 84 6.05 0.40 -8.42
C ASN A 84 6.21 -0.59 -7.26
N LEU A 85 7.34 -1.31 -7.26
CA LEU A 85 7.68 -2.23 -6.18
C LEU A 85 7.99 -1.46 -4.90
N THR A 86 7.25 -1.78 -3.86
CA THR A 86 7.29 -1.11 -2.57
C THR A 86 7.58 -2.14 -1.47
N TYR A 87 8.56 -1.84 -0.62
CA TYR A 87 8.80 -2.58 0.61
C TYR A 87 7.99 -1.96 1.76
N ILE A 88 7.21 -2.81 2.43
CA ILE A 88 6.34 -2.47 3.55
C ILE A 88 7.02 -2.96 4.82
N ALA A 89 7.70 -2.04 5.51
CA ALA A 89 8.42 -2.35 6.74
C ALA A 89 7.43 -2.43 7.92
N PRO A 90 7.40 -3.54 8.68
CA PRO A 90 6.67 -3.57 9.94
C PRO A 90 7.29 -2.59 10.93
N HIS A 91 6.54 -2.24 11.97
CA HIS A 91 7.12 -1.50 13.09
C HIS A 91 8.13 -2.42 13.80
N ASP A 92 9.42 -2.09 13.72
CA ASP A 92 10.40 -2.64 14.65
C ASP A 92 9.97 -2.12 16.04
N GLY A 93 9.67 -3.05 16.94
CA GLY A 93 9.25 -2.74 18.31
C GLY A 93 10.33 -2.05 19.13
#